data_AF-A0A6P6WZ51-F1
#
_entry.id   AF-A0A6P6WZ51-F1
#
_cell.length_a   1.000
_cell.length_b   1.000
_cell.length_c   1.000
_cell.angle_alpha   90.00
_cell.angle_beta   90.00
_cell.angle_gamma   90.00
#
_symmetry.space_group_name_H-M   'P 1'
#
loop_
_entity.id
_entity.type
_entity.pdbx_description
1 polymer ?
#
loop_
_entity_poly.entity_id
_entity_poly.type
_entity_poly.pdbx_seq_one_letter_code
_entity_poly.pdbx_strand_id
1 'polypeptide(L)'
;MAAAKSGKNDISDLEPVKPADPRVIEIGQFAVAKHNEEPGIELFFVAVVGGFTWSNYYAIIIETQDGDGATYLHKALVFAISDEGLELIWYKN
;
A
#
# COMPACT_ATOMS: atom_id res chain seq x y z
N MET A 1 -3.89 -24.39 14.41
CA MET A 1 -4.61 -23.90 13.21
C MET A 1 -5.31 -22.62 13.60
N ALA A 2 -4.73 -21.45 13.27
CA ALA A 2 -5.35 -20.17 13.56
C ALA A 2 -6.39 -19.90 12.46
N ALA A 3 -7.66 -19.76 12.85
CA ALA A 3 -8.73 -19.37 11.95
C ALA A 3 -8.51 -17.92 11.54
N ALA A 4 -8.33 -17.67 10.24
CA ALA A 4 -8.48 -16.34 9.67
C ALA A 4 -9.92 -15.88 9.99
N LYS A 5 -10.07 -14.96 10.95
CA LYS A 5 -11.35 -14.33 11.21
C LYS A 5 -11.67 -13.46 10.00
N SER A 6 -12.56 -13.96 9.15
CA SER A 6 -13.31 -13.16 8.19
C SER A 6 -14.21 -12.21 8.97
N GLY A 7 -13.64 -11.09 9.40
CA GLY A 7 -14.41 -9.93 9.84
C GLY A 7 -14.88 -9.21 8.60
N LYS A 8 -16.20 -9.19 8.37
CA LYS A 8 -16.79 -8.19 7.49
C LYS A 8 -16.53 -6.85 8.18
N ASN A 9 -15.46 -6.16 7.80
CA ASN A 9 -15.26 -4.78 8.22
C ASN A 9 -16.34 -3.99 7.49
N ASP A 10 -17.28 -3.42 8.24
CA ASP A 10 -18.26 -2.51 7.68
C ASP A 10 -17.53 -1.31 7.09
N ILE A 11 -18.00 -0.79 5.95
CA ILE A 11 -17.42 0.40 5.30
C ILE A 11 -17.35 1.60 6.28
N SER A 12 -18.21 1.60 7.30
CA SER A 12 -18.25 2.56 8.40
C SER A 12 -16.94 2.65 9.21
N ASP A 13 -16.12 1.61 9.24
CA ASP A 13 -14.87 1.55 10.01
C ASP A 13 -13.64 1.96 9.17
N LEU A 14 -13.85 2.39 7.92
CA LEU A 14 -12.78 2.85 7.04
C LEU A 14 -12.48 4.34 7.30
N GLU A 15 -11.23 4.64 7.61
CA GLU A 15 -10.75 6.01 7.69
C GLU A 15 -9.98 6.37 6.41
N PRO A 16 -10.19 7.56 5.82
CA PRO A 16 -9.39 7.98 4.69
C PRO A 16 -7.93 8.18 5.13
N VAL A 17 -6.98 7.69 4.33
CA VAL A 17 -5.56 7.99 4.58
C VAL A 17 -5.28 9.46 4.32
N LYS A 18 -4.29 10.02 5.02
CA LYS A 18 -3.74 11.34 4.73
C LYS A 18 -2.52 11.15 3.84
N PRO A 19 -2.58 11.45 2.53
CA PRO A 19 -1.52 11.06 1.61
C PRO A 19 -0.16 11.74 1.89
N ALA A 20 -0.19 12.93 2.50
CA ALA A 20 1.00 13.65 2.93
C ALA A 20 1.51 13.26 4.33
N ASP A 21 0.87 12.29 5.00
CA ASP A 21 1.35 11.78 6.28
C ASP A 21 2.66 10.98 6.06
N PRO A 22 3.75 11.29 6.78
CA PRO A 22 5.03 10.61 6.63
C PRO A 22 4.93 9.09 6.71
N ARG A 23 4.07 8.55 7.57
CA ARG A 23 3.88 7.11 7.73
C ARG A 23 3.18 6.50 6.51
N VAL A 24 2.22 7.22 5.92
CA VAL A 24 1.53 6.78 4.70
C VAL A 24 2.48 6.80 3.50
N ILE A 25 3.36 7.80 3.44
CA ILE A 25 4.42 7.87 2.41
C ILE A 25 5.38 6.67 2.54
N GLU A 26 5.85 6.36 3.76
CA GLU A 26 6.73 5.22 4.02
C GLU A 26 6.08 3.90 3.58
N ILE A 27 4.79 3.72 3.87
CA ILE A 27 4.01 2.55 3.44
C ILE A 27 3.92 2.46 1.91
N GLY A 28 3.71 3.59 1.22
CA GLY A 28 3.70 3.65 -0.23
C GLY A 28 5.05 3.29 -0.85
N GLN A 29 6.14 3.84 -0.31
CA GLN A 29 7.51 3.52 -0.73
C GLN A 29 7.83 2.04 -0.53
N PHE A 30 7.47 1.49 0.63
CA PHE A 30 7.62 0.07 0.93
C PHE A 30 6.87 -0.80 -0.08
N ALA A 31 5.62 -0.46 -0.41
CA ALA A 31 4.82 -1.24 -1.35
C ALA A 31 5.45 -1.30 -2.75
N VAL A 32 5.94 -0.17 -3.26
CA VAL A 32 6.64 -0.10 -4.55
C VAL A 32 7.96 -0.88 -4.50
N ALA A 33 8.76 -0.68 -3.45
CA ALA A 33 10.03 -1.39 -3.28
C ALA A 33 9.84 -2.91 -3.24
N LYS A 34 8.80 -3.39 -2.53
CA LYS A 34 8.45 -4.80 -2.49
C LYS A 34 7.94 -5.34 -3.82
N HIS A 35 7.15 -4.57 -4.56
CA HIS A 35 6.71 -5.00 -5.88
C HIS A 35 7.87 -5.11 -6.88
N ASN A 36 8.85 -4.20 -6.81
CA ASN A 36 10.06 -4.25 -7.65
C ASN A 36 11.00 -5.43 -7.31
N GLU A 37 10.74 -6.20 -6.26
CA GLU A 37 11.45 -7.47 -6.04
C GLU A 37 11.06 -8.53 -7.10
N GLU A 38 9.93 -8.34 -7.81
CA GLU A 38 9.54 -9.17 -8.95
C GLU A 38 10.45 -8.89 -10.17
N PRO A 39 10.90 -9.95 -10.87
CA PRO A 39 11.86 -9.80 -11.97
C PRO A 39 11.24 -9.04 -13.15
N GLY A 40 11.96 -8.02 -13.63
CA GLY A 40 11.56 -7.23 -14.80
C GLY A 40 10.65 -6.05 -14.49
N ILE A 41 10.48 -5.69 -13.21
CA ILE A 41 9.71 -4.52 -12.78
C ILE A 41 10.66 -3.48 -12.19
N GLU A 42 10.61 -2.27 -12.73
CA GLU A 42 11.33 -1.11 -12.18
C GLU A 42 10.39 0.10 -12.19
N LEU A 43 9.76 0.35 -11.04
CA LEU A 43 8.88 1.50 -10.82
C LEU A 43 9.49 2.43 -9.78
N PHE A 44 9.41 3.72 -10.03
CA PHE A 44 9.75 4.78 -9.09
C PHE A 44 8.50 5.24 -8.35
N PHE A 45 8.56 5.29 -7.01
CA PHE A 45 7.49 5.86 -6.21
C PHE A 45 7.42 7.38 -6.43
N VAL A 46 6.24 7.90 -6.79
CA VAL A 46 6.00 9.35 -6.92
C VAL A 46 5.25 9.88 -5.70
N ALA A 47 4.06 9.35 -5.43
CA ALA A 47 3.24 9.79 -4.30
C ALA A 47 2.18 8.74 -3.92
N VAL A 48 1.70 8.80 -2.68
CA VAL A 48 0.37 8.27 -2.37
C VAL A 48 -0.65 9.34 -2.78
N VAL A 49 -1.68 8.96 -3.53
CA VAL A 49 -2.71 9.90 -4.01
C VAL A 49 -4.04 9.73 -3.28
N GLY A 50 -4.22 8.64 -2.54
CA GLY A 50 -5.42 8.38 -1.75
C GLY A 50 -5.46 6.98 -1.18
N GLY A 51 -6.56 6.63 -0.51
CA GLY A 51 -6.73 5.30 0.09
C GLY A 51 -7.55 5.33 1.36
N PHE A 52 -7.67 4.16 1.96
CA PHE A 52 -8.35 3.93 3.24
C PHE A 52 -7.48 3.08 4.16
N THR A 53 -7.64 3.29 5.46
CA THR A 53 -7.03 2.49 6.51
C THR A 53 -8.09 2.03 7.50
N TRP A 54 -7.85 0.86 8.08
CA TRP A 54 -8.63 0.33 9.17
C TRP A 54 -7.74 -0.56 10.03
N SER A 55 -7.79 -0.40 11.34
CA SER A 55 -6.90 -1.14 12.25
C SER A 55 -5.42 -0.97 11.80
N ASN A 56 -4.78 -2.06 11.36
CA ASN A 56 -3.40 -2.06 10.87
C ASN A 56 -3.28 -2.16 9.34
N TYR A 57 -4.39 -2.14 8.60
CA TYR A 57 -4.37 -2.26 7.14
C TYR A 57 -4.38 -0.90 6.45
N TYR A 58 -3.66 -0.82 5.34
CA TYR A 58 -3.59 0.34 4.46
C TYR A 58 -3.88 -0.10 3.03
N ALA A 59 -5.07 0.24 2.53
CA ALA A 59 -5.42 0.11 1.12
C ALA A 59 -5.19 1.45 0.43
N ILE A 60 -4.06 1.59 -0.26
CA ILE A 60 -3.59 2.86 -0.82
C ILE A 60 -3.52 2.84 -2.34
N ILE A 61 -3.73 4.01 -2.93
CA ILE A 61 -3.51 4.29 -4.34
C ILE A 61 -2.19 5.05 -4.45
N ILE A 62 -1.26 4.51 -5.23
CA ILE A 62 0.10 4.99 -5.38
C ILE A 62 0.30 5.42 -6.82
N GLU A 63 0.78 6.64 -7.02
CA GLU A 63 1.34 7.07 -8.29
C GLU A 63 2.79 6.59 -8.40
N THR A 64 3.10 5.90 -9.48
CA THR A 64 4.45 5.45 -9.83
C THR A 64 4.84 5.99 -11.20
N GLN A 65 6.13 5.92 -11.48
CA GLN A 65 6.71 6.25 -12.79
C GLN A 65 7.63 5.12 -13.26
N ASP A 66 7.66 4.80 -14.55
CA ASP A 66 8.63 3.87 -15.13
C ASP A 66 9.92 4.56 -15.61
N GLY A 67 10.89 3.79 -16.09
CA GLY A 67 12.15 4.33 -16.63
C GLY A 67 11.99 5.23 -17.86
N ASP A 68 10.87 5.16 -18.56
CA ASP A 68 10.54 6.01 -19.72
C ASP A 68 9.82 7.32 -19.32
N GLY A 69 9.51 7.47 -18.02
CA GLY A 69 8.86 8.64 -17.46
C GLY A 69 7.33 8.58 -17.50
N ALA A 70 6.73 7.47 -17.95
CA ALA A 70 5.29 7.30 -17.94
C ALA A 70 4.77 7.03 -16.52
N THR A 71 3.65 7.66 -16.16
CA THR A 71 3.06 7.58 -14.82
C THR A 71 1.88 6.61 -14.77
N TYR A 72 1.80 5.80 -13.71
CA TYR A 72 0.73 4.82 -13.50
C TYR A 72 0.14 4.94 -12.10
N LEU A 73 -1.14 4.55 -11.96
CA LEU A 73 -1.81 4.45 -10.67
C LEU A 73 -1.91 2.99 -10.27
N HIS A 74 -1.21 2.63 -9.20
CA HIS A 74 -1.26 1.31 -8.60
C HIS A 74 -2.09 1.32 -7.33
N LYS A 75 -2.61 0.15 -6.97
CA LYS A 75 -3.30 -0.13 -5.72
C LYS A 75 -2.48 -1.13 -4.93
N ALA A 76 -2.27 -0.83 -3.66
CA ALA A 76 -1.58 -1.72 -2.73
C ALA A 76 -2.41 -1.93 -1.47
N LEU A 77 -2.32 -3.14 -0.92
CA LEU A 77 -2.79 -3.45 0.42
C LEU A 77 -1.57 -3.84 1.27
N VAL A 78 -1.30 -3.05 2.29
CA VAL A 78 -0.19 -3.26 3.24
C VAL A 78 -0.76 -3.51 4.62
N PHE A 79 -0.19 -4.47 5.34
CA PHE A 79 -0.47 -4.70 6.75
C PHE A 79 0.71 -4.18 7.60
N ALA A 80 0.43 -3.27 8.53
CA ALA A 80 1.40 -2.76 9.47
C ALA A 80 1.47 -3.70 10.68
N ILE A 81 2.55 -4.47 10.78
CA ILE A 81 2.79 -5.33 11.94
C ILE A 81 3.32 -4.43 13.05
N SER A 82 2.55 -4.29 14.13
CA SER A 82 2.87 -3.43 15.27
C SER A 82 4.32 -3.64 15.73
N ASP A 83 5.11 -2.56 15.81
CA ASP A 83 6.53 -2.54 16.21
C ASP A 83 7.52 -3.44 15.41
N GLU A 84 7.06 -4.23 14.44
CA GLU A 84 7.87 -5.28 13.77
C GLU A 84 8.03 -5.09 12.25
N GLY A 85 7.25 -4.22 11.60
CA GLY A 85 7.48 -3.83 10.20
C GLY A 85 6.22 -3.75 9.33
N LEU A 86 6.42 -3.83 8.01
CA LEU A 86 5.37 -3.78 7.01
C LEU A 86 5.34 -5.09 6.21
N GLU A 87 4.15 -5.56 5.87
CA GLU A 87 3.93 -6.71 4.99
C GLU A 87 3.08 -6.29 3.79
N LEU A 88 3.58 -6.53 2.57
CA LEU A 88 2.82 -6.30 1.35
C LEU A 88 1.90 -7.50 1.12
N ILE A 89 0.60 -7.30 1.33
CA ILE A 89 -0.41 -8.35 1.15
C ILE A 89 -0.77 -8.50 -0.33
N TRP A 90 -0.85 -7.37 -1.04
CA TRP A 90 -1.27 -7.34 -2.44
C TRP A 90 -0.86 -6.05 -3.14
N TYR A 91 -0.55 -6.15 -4.43
CA TYR A 91 -0.19 -5.02 -5.30
C TYR A 91 -0.74 -5.25 -6.70
N LYS A 92 -1.29 -4.20 -7.33
CA LYS A 92 -1.82 -4.27 -8.70
C LYS A 92 -1.82 -2.90 -9.38
N ASN A 93 -1.69 -2.88 -10.71
CA ASN A 93 -2.02 -1.74 -11.57
C ASN A 93 -3.53 -1.69 -11.84
#